data_AF-D8T2B7-F1
#
_entry.id   AF-D8T2B7-F1
#
_cell.length_a   1.000
_cell.length_b   1.000
_cell.length_c   1.000
_cell.angle_alpha   90.00
_cell.angle_beta   90.00
_cell.angle_gamma   90.00
#
_symmetry.space_group_name_H-M   'P 1'
#
loop_
_entity.id
_entity.type
_entity.pdbx_description
1 polymer ?
#
loop_
_entity_poly.entity_id
_entity_poly.type
_entity_poly.pdbx_seq_one_letter_code
_entity_poly.pdbx_strand_id
1 'polypeptide(L)'
;LELYHRMELQGLVPDEVTLMAVLVACSNSGTMKRVGDYVISFGERGIYPGVEQFCCIADGFAKMGLLDKAEDLIDAMPFEPFPGAYTSLISSCKMHGEHERGARAMEKLASLEACSSSGPYVLLADIFRS
;
A
#
# COMPACT_ATOMS: atom_id res chain seq x y z
N LEU A 1 -12.03 10.03 12.94
CA LEU A 1 -12.72 10.34 11.67
C LEU A 1 -13.59 11.60 11.76
N GLU A 2 -14.36 11.83 12.83
CA GLU A 2 -15.16 13.08 12.98
C GLU A 2 -14.34 14.37 12.85
N LEU A 3 -13.13 14.42 13.43
CA LEU A 3 -12.26 15.58 13.32
C LEU A 3 -11.84 15.86 11.87
N TYR A 4 -11.51 14.80 11.12
CA TYR A 4 -11.18 14.89 9.70
C TYR A 4 -12.36 15.40 8.86
N HIS A 5 -13.56 14.83 9.04
CA HIS A 5 -14.75 15.30 8.35
C HIS A 5 -15.09 16.76 8.70
N ARG A 6 -14.88 17.19 9.94
CA ARG A 6 -15.04 18.59 10.32
C ARG A 6 -14.02 19.50 9.63
N MET A 7 -12.78 19.06 9.45
CA MET A 7 -11.77 19.82 8.70
C MET A 7 -12.16 19.95 7.22
N GLU A 8 -12.63 18.86 6.60
CA GLU A 8 -13.15 18.90 5.22
C GLU A 8 -14.32 19.87 5.07
N LEU A 9 -15.29 19.82 5.98
CA LEU A 9 -16.45 20.72 5.98
C LEU A 9 -16.08 22.20 6.19
N GLN A 10 -14.94 22.45 6.85
CA GLN A 10 -14.41 23.79 7.08
C GLN A 10 -13.48 24.28 5.97
N GLY A 11 -13.25 23.48 4.91
CA GLY A 11 -12.31 23.80 3.85
C GLY A 11 -10.85 23.81 4.31
N LEU A 12 -10.56 23.22 5.48
CA LEU A 12 -9.20 23.09 5.99
C LEU A 12 -8.52 21.94 5.26
N VAL A 13 -7.41 22.27 4.60
CA VAL A 13 -6.58 21.28 3.91
C VAL A 13 -5.85 20.45 4.98
N PRO A 14 -6.14 19.15 5.10
CA PRO A 14 -5.53 18.33 6.12
C PRO A 14 -4.09 17.99 5.72
N ASP A 15 -3.16 18.07 6.67
CA ASP A 15 -1.72 17.88 6.45
C ASP A 15 -1.28 16.40 6.64
N GLU A 16 0.01 16.12 6.46
CA GLU A 16 0.59 14.78 6.65
C GLU A 16 0.30 14.22 8.06
N VAL A 17 0.33 15.07 9.09
CA VAL A 17 0.02 14.69 10.48
C VAL A 17 -1.45 14.28 10.61
N THR A 18 -2.36 15.01 9.97
CA THR A 18 -3.79 14.70 9.94
C THR A 18 -4.05 13.39 9.21
N LEU A 19 -3.37 13.16 8.09
CA LEU A 19 -3.42 11.90 7.36
C LEU A 19 -2.96 10.74 8.25
N MET A 20 -1.82 10.86 8.92
CA MET A 20 -1.34 9.86 9.87
C MET A 20 -2.33 9.57 11.00
N ALA A 21 -2.95 10.60 11.57
CA ALA A 21 -3.97 10.42 12.61
C ALA A 21 -5.21 9.65 12.10
N VAL A 22 -5.62 9.90 10.84
CA VAL A 22 -6.70 9.16 10.18
C VAL A 22 -6.30 7.70 9.95
N LEU A 23 -5.06 7.44 9.50
CA LEU A 23 -4.55 6.09 9.29
C LEU A 23 -4.56 5.25 10.57
N VAL A 24 -4.03 5.81 11.67
CA VAL A 24 -4.00 5.15 13.00
C VAL A 24 -5.40 4.93 13.56
N ALA A 25 -6.32 5.87 13.35
CA ALA A 25 -7.71 5.71 13.79
C ALA A 25 -8.44 4.62 12.98
N CYS A 26 -8.14 4.49 11.69
CA CYS A 26 -8.77 3.51 10.81
C CYS A 26 -8.23 2.09 11.00
N SER A 27 -6.94 1.93 11.30
CA SER A 27 -6.34 0.62 11.61
C SER A 27 -6.95 0.00 12.88
N ASN A 28 -7.31 0.83 13.86
CA ASN A 28 -7.91 0.38 15.13
C ASN A 28 -9.44 0.18 15.08
N SER A 29 -10.14 0.66 14.05
CA SER A 29 -11.61 0.70 14.02
C SER A 29 -12.27 -0.24 13.01
N GLY A 30 -11.50 -1.07 12.29
CA GLY A 30 -12.04 -1.91 11.22
C GLY A 30 -12.49 -1.11 9.98
N THR A 31 -12.23 0.19 9.95
CA THR A 31 -12.57 1.10 8.84
C THR A 31 -11.48 1.16 7.79
N MET A 32 -10.54 0.20 7.81
CA MET A 32 -9.40 0.10 6.90
C MET A 32 -9.82 0.27 5.42
N LYS A 33 -10.99 -0.25 5.04
CA LYS A 33 -11.54 -0.13 3.68
C LYS A 33 -11.62 1.30 3.15
N ARG A 34 -11.82 2.32 4.00
CA ARG A 34 -11.90 3.73 3.58
C ARG A 34 -10.55 4.44 3.53
N VAL A 35 -9.51 3.82 4.09
CA VAL A 35 -8.16 4.43 4.17
C VAL A 35 -7.58 4.73 2.79
N GLY A 36 -7.73 3.80 1.85
CA GLY A 36 -7.19 3.94 0.50
C GLY A 36 -7.82 5.14 -0.22
N ASP A 37 -9.14 5.27 -0.08
CA ASP A 37 -9.92 6.37 -0.66
C ASP A 37 -9.45 7.72 -0.09
N TYR A 38 -9.11 7.77 1.21
CA TYR A 38 -8.51 8.96 1.80
C TYR A 38 -7.12 9.23 1.21
N VAL A 39 -6.21 8.26 1.21
CA VAL A 39 -4.84 8.44 0.68
C VAL A 39 -4.86 8.95 -0.76
N ILE A 40 -5.71 8.39 -1.62
CA ILE A 40 -5.87 8.83 -3.01
C ILE A 40 -6.39 10.28 -3.06
N SER A 41 -7.47 10.59 -2.34
CA SER A 41 -8.03 11.95 -2.25
C SER A 41 -7.03 12.98 -1.71
N PHE A 42 -6.15 12.58 -0.81
CA PHE A 42 -5.05 13.41 -0.32
C PHE A 42 -3.96 13.61 -1.38
N GLY A 43 -3.59 12.57 -2.11
CA GLY A 43 -2.67 12.64 -3.24
C GLY A 43 -3.15 13.60 -4.32
N GLU A 44 -4.45 13.60 -4.65
CA GLU A 44 -5.06 14.57 -5.59
C GLU A 44 -4.90 16.03 -5.14
N ARG A 45 -4.72 16.28 -3.83
CA ARG A 45 -4.46 17.60 -3.24
C ARG A 45 -2.97 17.90 -3.07
N GLY A 46 -2.08 17.03 -3.57
CA GLY A 46 -0.63 17.15 -3.44
C GLY A 46 -0.08 16.75 -2.07
N ILE A 47 -0.86 16.03 -1.27
CA ILE A 47 -0.52 15.65 0.11
C ILE A 47 -0.31 14.15 0.13
N TYR A 48 0.95 13.74 0.20
CA TYR A 48 1.32 12.33 0.13
C TYR A 48 1.85 11.85 1.48
N PRO A 49 1.38 10.69 1.97
CA PRO A 49 2.09 9.99 3.02
C PRO A 49 3.52 9.66 2.58
N GLY A 50 4.43 9.52 3.55
CA GLY A 50 5.75 8.94 3.28
C GLY A 50 5.69 7.49 2.81
N VAL A 51 6.83 7.00 2.29
CA VAL A 51 6.99 5.64 1.77
C VAL A 51 6.56 4.58 2.79
N GLU A 52 6.96 4.75 4.05
CA GLU A 52 6.66 3.81 5.13
C GLU A 52 5.15 3.68 5.38
N GLN A 53 4.44 4.80 5.37
CA GLN A 53 3.00 4.84 5.58
C GLN A 53 2.26 4.16 4.42
N PHE A 54 2.65 4.44 3.17
CA PHE A 54 2.11 3.74 2.01
C PHE A 54 2.30 2.22 2.11
N CYS A 55 3.50 1.77 2.46
CA CYS A 55 3.81 0.35 2.63
C CYS A 55 2.95 -0.30 3.74
N CYS A 56 2.81 0.38 4.88
CA CYS A 56 2.02 -0.11 6.01
C CYS A 56 0.53 -0.28 5.63
N ILE A 57 -0.02 0.66 4.87
CA ILE A 57 -1.42 0.59 4.41
C ILE A 57 -1.60 -0.53 3.38
N ALA A 58 -0.69 -0.63 2.40
CA ALA A 58 -0.74 -1.68 1.38
C ALA A 58 -0.65 -3.08 2.00
N ASP A 59 0.27 -3.29 2.94
CA ASP A 59 0.39 -4.54 3.71
C ASP A 59 -0.89 -4.87 4.49
N GLY A 60 -1.49 -3.85 5.11
CA GLY A 60 -2.76 -3.98 5.79
C GLY A 60 -3.91 -4.40 4.87
N PHE A 61 -4.00 -3.82 3.67
CA PHE A 61 -4.98 -4.24 2.66
C PHE A 61 -4.76 -5.67 2.19
N ALA A 62 -3.50 -6.03 1.92
CA ALA A 62 -3.13 -7.34 1.43
C ALA A 62 -3.53 -8.44 2.43
N LYS A 63 -3.23 -8.25 3.73
CA LYS A 63 -3.60 -9.18 4.81
C LYS A 63 -5.10 -9.31 5.04
N MET A 64 -5.89 -8.31 4.66
CA MET A 64 -7.36 -8.35 4.74
C MET A 64 -8.01 -8.96 3.49
N GLY A 65 -7.22 -9.42 2.51
CA GLY A 65 -7.70 -9.91 1.22
C GLY A 65 -8.20 -8.81 0.29
N LEU A 66 -7.96 -7.53 0.61
CA LEU A 66 -8.32 -6.37 -0.22
C LEU A 66 -7.21 -6.11 -1.24
N LEU A 67 -6.88 -7.12 -2.03
CA LEU A 67 -5.69 -7.16 -2.88
C LEU A 67 -5.71 -6.11 -3.99
N ASP A 68 -6.88 -5.79 -4.56
CA ASP A 68 -7.01 -4.70 -5.53
C ASP A 68 -6.60 -3.36 -4.91
N LYS A 69 -7.08 -3.07 -3.69
CA LYS A 69 -6.72 -1.83 -2.98
C LYS A 69 -5.25 -1.78 -2.61
N ALA A 70 -4.63 -2.92 -2.32
CA ALA A 70 -3.20 -3.00 -2.05
C ALA A 70 -2.39 -2.70 -3.33
N GLU A 71 -2.77 -3.29 -4.46
CA GLU A 71 -2.11 -3.09 -5.76
C GLU A 71 -2.29 -1.65 -6.26
N ASP A 72 -3.51 -1.11 -6.22
CA ASP A 72 -3.80 0.28 -6.60
C ASP A 72 -2.96 1.27 -5.79
N LEU A 73 -2.78 1.02 -4.49
CA LEU A 73 -2.02 1.90 -3.61
C LEU A 73 -0.51 1.84 -3.88
N ILE A 74 0.01 0.67 -4.26
CA ILE A 74 1.41 0.49 -4.67
C ILE A 74 1.66 1.20 -6.00
N ASP A 75 0.74 1.05 -6.96
CA ASP A 75 0.85 1.67 -8.28
C ASP A 75 0.63 3.20 -8.24
N ALA A 76 -0.11 3.71 -7.26
CA ALA A 76 -0.33 5.13 -7.04
C ALA A 76 0.80 5.83 -6.25
N MET A 77 1.86 5.13 -5.84
CA MET A 77 2.98 5.76 -5.14
C MET A 77 3.68 6.76 -6.07
N PRO A 78 3.89 8.02 -5.65
CA PRO A 78 4.61 9.02 -6.44
C PRO A 78 6.14 8.79 -6.41
N PHE A 79 6.60 7.75 -5.73
CA PHE A 79 8.00 7.35 -5.56
C PHE A 79 8.14 5.87 -5.91
N GLU A 80 9.38 5.45 -6.17
CA GLU A 80 9.68 4.06 -6.49
C GLU A 80 9.20 3.13 -5.35
N PRO A 81 8.33 2.16 -5.63
CA PRO A 81 7.74 1.36 -4.57
C PRO A 81 8.82 0.54 -3.87
N PHE A 82 8.77 0.52 -2.54
CA PHE A 82 9.71 -0.28 -1.76
C PHE A 82 9.48 -1.79 -2.03
N PRO A 83 10.54 -2.60 -2.27
CA PRO A 83 10.44 -4.04 -2.54
C PRO A 83 9.58 -4.83 -1.52
N GLY A 84 9.57 -4.37 -0.27
CA GLY A 84 8.75 -4.96 0.79
C GLY A 84 7.24 -4.89 0.53
N ALA A 85 6.75 -3.88 -0.18
CA ALA A 85 5.32 -3.75 -0.51
C ALA A 85 4.86 -4.84 -1.48
N TYR A 86 5.64 -5.10 -2.55
CA TYR A 86 5.38 -6.22 -3.46
C TYR A 86 5.55 -7.57 -2.78
N THR A 87 6.53 -7.72 -1.88
CA THR A 87 6.71 -8.96 -1.12
C THR A 87 5.48 -9.29 -0.27
N SER A 88 4.92 -8.29 0.42
CA SER A 88 3.68 -8.45 1.19
C SER A 88 2.48 -8.80 0.28
N LEU A 89 2.34 -8.10 -0.85
CA LEU A 89 1.28 -8.38 -1.83
C LEU A 89 1.35 -9.81 -2.37
N ILE A 90 2.55 -10.28 -2.75
CA ILE A 90 2.80 -11.64 -3.26
C ILE A 90 2.43 -12.69 -2.21
N SER A 91 2.88 -12.49 -0.96
CA SER A 91 2.60 -13.42 0.14
C SER A 91 1.09 -13.53 0.43
N SER A 92 0.38 -12.40 0.36
CA SER A 92 -1.06 -12.34 0.55
C SER A 92 -1.81 -12.93 -0.63
N CYS A 93 -1.34 -12.73 -1.87
CA CYS A 93 -1.89 -13.40 -3.05
C CYS A 93 -1.79 -14.93 -2.93
N LYS A 94 -0.66 -15.46 -2.45
CA LYS A 94 -0.52 -16.91 -2.16
C LYS A 94 -1.54 -17.37 -1.10
N MET A 95 -1.71 -16.60 -0.03
CA MET A 95 -2.66 -16.92 1.05
C MET A 95 -4.12 -16.95 0.57
N HIS A 96 -4.48 -16.04 -0.34
CA HIS A 96 -5.86 -15.88 -0.83
C HIS A 96 -6.15 -16.63 -2.14
N GLY A 97 -5.18 -17.36 -2.71
CA GLY A 97 -5.36 -18.13 -3.94
C GLY A 97 -5.31 -17.30 -5.23
N GLU A 98 -4.86 -16.05 -5.16
CA GLU A 98 -4.80 -15.10 -6.28
C GLU A 98 -3.49 -15.24 -7.07
N HIS A 99 -3.26 -16.42 -7.63
CA HIS A 99 -1.98 -16.82 -8.24
C HIS A 99 -1.55 -15.92 -9.40
N GLU A 100 -2.47 -15.52 -10.29
CA GLU A 100 -2.16 -14.65 -11.42
C GLU A 100 -1.74 -13.24 -10.96
N ARG A 101 -2.42 -12.68 -9.95
CA ARG A 101 -2.02 -11.38 -9.37
C ARG A 101 -0.65 -11.49 -8.71
N GLY A 102 -0.40 -12.56 -7.98
CA GLY A 102 0.92 -12.83 -7.37
C GLY A 102 2.04 -12.91 -8.41
N ALA A 103 1.81 -13.55 -9.55
CA ALA A 103 2.79 -13.64 -10.64
C ALA A 103 3.11 -12.26 -11.24
N ARG A 104 2.09 -11.44 -11.54
CA ARG A 104 2.30 -10.07 -12.04
C ARG A 104 3.06 -9.20 -11.03
N ALA A 105 2.71 -9.29 -9.75
CA ALA A 105 3.40 -8.57 -8.69
C ALA A 105 4.88 -8.98 -8.58
N MET A 106 5.19 -10.25 -8.81
CA MET A 106 6.57 -10.76 -8.85
C MET A 106 7.35 -10.23 -10.05
N GLU A 107 6.74 -10.16 -11.24
CA GLU A 107 7.38 -9.56 -12.42
C GLU A 107 7.71 -8.08 -12.18
N LYS A 108 6.78 -7.32 -11.59
CA LYS A 108 7.02 -5.92 -11.18
C LYS A 108 8.18 -5.82 -10.19
N LEU A 109 8.20 -6.65 -9.14
CA LEU A 109 9.29 -6.70 -8.17
C LEU A 109 10.64 -7.03 -8.81
N ALA A 110 10.67 -8.04 -9.68
CA ALA A 110 11.89 -8.44 -10.38
C ALA A 110 12.41 -7.33 -11.32
N SER A 111 11.50 -6.58 -11.96
CA SER A 111 11.87 -5.41 -12.78
C SER A 111 12.46 -4.28 -11.94
N LEU A 112 11.91 -4.02 -10.75
CA LEU A 112 12.41 -3.03 -9.80
C LEU A 112 13.80 -3.42 -9.28
N GLU A 113 13.99 -4.68 -8.89
CA GLU A 113 15.29 -5.18 -8.41
C GLU A 113 16.37 -5.22 -9.50
N ALA A 114 15.97 -5.50 -10.75
CA ALA A 114 16.87 -5.42 -11.90
C ALA A 114 17.27 -3.97 -12.22
N CYS A 115 16.34 -3.02 -12.07
CA CYS A 115 16.63 -1.58 -12.20
C CYS A 115 17.43 -1.04 -11.01
N SER A 116 17.25 -1.64 -9.83
CA SER A 116 17.90 -1.29 -8.56
C SER A 116 19.23 -2.01 -8.33
N SER A 117 19.73 -2.83 -9.28
CA SER A 117 20.94 -3.65 -9.09
C SER A 117 22.06 -2.80 -8.48
N SER A 118 22.57 -3.04 -7.27
CA SER A 118 22.70 -4.22 -6.39
C SER A 118 21.40 -4.92 -5.87
N GLY A 119 21.02 -6.06 -6.47
CA GLY A 119 19.72 -6.73 -6.26
C GLY A 119 19.65 -7.93 -5.27
N PRO A 120 18.54 -8.69 -5.27
CA PRO A 120 18.42 -10.00 -4.60
C PRO A 120 17.56 -11.04 -5.38
N TYR A 121 17.95 -11.42 -6.62
CA TYR A 121 17.23 -12.42 -7.44
C TYR A 121 17.19 -13.86 -6.85
N VAL A 122 17.94 -14.14 -5.77
CA VAL A 122 18.13 -15.51 -5.25
C VAL A 122 17.10 -15.90 -4.19
N LEU A 123 16.43 -14.94 -3.52
CA LEU A 123 15.55 -15.24 -2.38
C LEU A 123 14.10 -15.56 -2.76
N LEU A 124 13.60 -15.06 -3.89
CA LEU A 124 12.18 -15.20 -4.26
C LEU A 124 11.83 -16.56 -4.88
N ALA A 125 12.79 -17.21 -5.54
CA ALA A 125 12.57 -18.50 -6.20
C ALA A 125 12.23 -19.65 -5.22
N ASP A 126 12.58 -19.50 -3.93
CA ASP A 126 12.34 -20.52 -2.91
C ASP A 126 10.94 -20.42 -2.26
N ILE A 127 10.25 -19.28 -2.36
CA ILE A 127 8.94 -19.07 -1.71
C ILE A 127 7.79 -19.81 -2.42
N PHE A 128 7.96 -20.12 -3.72
CA PHE A 128 6.95 -20.83 -4.53
C PHE A 128 7.26 -22.31 -4.77
N ARG A 129 8.29 -22.87 -4.14
CA ARG A 129 8.62 -24.30 -4.24
C ARG A 129 8.03 -25.20 -3.15
N SER A 130 7.18 -24.67 -2.26
CA SER A 130 6.42 -25.45 -1.28
C SER A 130 4.94 -25.15 -1.27
#